data_AF-A0A2S3IGT1-F1
#
_entry.id   AF-A0A2S3IGT1-F1
#
_cell.length_a   1.000
_cell.length_b   1.000
_cell.length_c   1.000
_cell.angle_alpha   90.00
_cell.angle_beta   90.00
_cell.angle_gamma   90.00
#
_symmetry.space_group_name_H-M   'P 1'
#
loop_
_entity.id
_entity.type
_entity.pdbx_description
1 polymer ?
#
loop_
_entity_poly.entity_id
_entity_poly.type
_entity_poly.pdbx_seq_one_letter_code
_entity_poly.pdbx_strand_id
1 'polypeptide(L)'
;MEAEYHREEMMVAEEEGWQTPRREDCRIPVVPPCPAAPPRKKAVPLPELGGGRRRQPPKGGYFQPPDLESLFVLAPPRRHAASSCA
;
A
#
# COMPACT_ATOMS: atom_id res chain seq x y z
N MET A 1 24.34 -11.96 40.60
CA MET A 1 25.16 -11.26 39.58
C MET A 1 25.48 -12.18 38.41
N GLU A 2 25.94 -13.41 38.66
CA GLU A 2 26.28 -14.38 37.59
C GLU A 2 25.10 -14.84 36.70
N ALA A 3 23.89 -15.00 37.24
CA ALA A 3 22.73 -15.52 36.49
C ALA A 3 22.07 -14.48 35.56
N GLU A 4 22.20 -13.19 35.87
CA GLU A 4 21.76 -12.11 34.96
C GLU A 4 22.75 -11.95 33.81
N TYR A 5 24.05 -12.07 34.09
CA TYR A 5 25.11 -11.99 33.08
C TYR A 5 25.01 -13.07 31.98
N HIS A 6 24.70 -14.31 32.37
CA HIS A 6 24.49 -15.39 31.39
C HIS A 6 23.23 -15.19 30.54
N ARG A 7 22.21 -14.48 31.06
CA ARG A 7 20.99 -14.17 30.32
C ARG A 7 21.22 -13.03 29.32
N GLU A 8 22.01 -12.04 29.70
CA GLU A 8 22.41 -10.93 28.83
C GLU A 8 23.31 -11.41 27.68
N GLU A 9 24.30 -12.28 27.95
CA GLU A 9 25.18 -12.84 26.91
C GLU A 9 24.43 -13.68 25.87
N MET A 10 23.41 -14.44 26.29
CA MET A 10 22.61 -15.26 25.38
C MET A 10 21.68 -14.43 24.48
N MET A 11 21.20 -13.26 24.95
CA MET A 11 20.36 -12.35 24.14
C MET A 11 21.16 -11.58 23.09
N VAL A 12 22.43 -11.24 23.38
CA VAL A 12 23.31 -10.58 22.40
C VAL A 12 23.69 -11.52 21.26
N ALA A 13 23.94 -12.80 21.57
CA ALA A 13 24.28 -13.81 20.56
C ALA A 13 23.12 -14.11 19.59
N GLU A 14 21.87 -14.01 20.03
CA GLU A 14 20.70 -14.21 19.17
C GLU A 14 20.46 -13.05 18.19
N GLU A 15 20.75 -11.80 18.55
CA GLU A 15 20.60 -10.66 17.64
C GLU A 15 21.68 -10.58 16.55
N GLU A 16 22.90 -11.03 16.83
CA GLU A 16 24.04 -10.96 15.91
C GLU A 16 23.78 -11.73 14.59
N GLY A 17 22.99 -12.81 14.64
CA GLY A 17 22.65 -13.65 13.48
C GLY A 17 21.55 -13.09 12.56
N TRP A 18 20.84 -12.03 12.97
CA TRP A 18 19.71 -11.45 12.24
C TRP A 18 20.06 -10.14 11.55
N GLN A 19 21.30 -9.66 11.71
CA GLN A 19 21.77 -8.44 11.07
C GLN A 19 22.21 -8.69 9.64
N THR A 20 22.03 -7.69 8.79
CA THR A 20 22.57 -7.72 7.42
C THR A 20 24.10 -7.77 7.47
N PRO A 21 24.76 -8.75 6.81
CA PRO A 21 26.22 -8.85 6.78
C PRO A 21 26.87 -7.57 6.25
N ARG A 22 27.79 -7.00 7.03
CA ARG A 22 28.45 -5.71 6.73
C ARG A 22 29.76 -5.85 5.96
N ARG A 23 30.21 -7.08 5.69
CA ARG A 23 31.45 -7.32 4.95
C ARG A 23 31.31 -6.83 3.51
N GLU A 24 32.40 -6.30 2.95
CA GLU A 24 32.41 -5.69 1.62
C GLU A 24 32.07 -6.69 0.49
N ASP A 25 32.34 -7.99 0.67
CA ASP A 25 31.95 -9.05 -0.25
C ASP A 25 30.45 -9.36 -0.26
N CYS A 26 29.73 -8.98 0.80
CA CYS A 26 28.27 -9.13 0.92
C CYS A 26 27.50 -7.83 0.65
N ARG A 27 28.21 -6.69 0.53
CA ARG A 27 27.59 -5.37 0.41
C ARG A 27 27.07 -5.17 -1.01
N ILE A 28 25.79 -4.80 -1.12
CA ILE A 28 25.22 -4.43 -2.41
C ILE A 28 25.97 -3.21 -2.94
N PRO A 29 26.51 -3.24 -4.17
CA PRO A 29 27.17 -2.09 -4.77
C PRO A 29 26.25 -0.87 -4.72
N VAL A 30 26.81 0.29 -4.36
CA VAL A 30 26.10 1.57 -4.44
C VAL A 30 25.60 1.71 -5.88
N VAL A 31 24.29 1.92 -6.01
CA VAL A 31 23.50 1.82 -7.24
C VAL A 31 24.33 2.23 -8.46
N PRO A 32 24.59 1.31 -9.42
CA PRO A 32 25.24 1.71 -10.67
C PRO A 32 24.43 2.84 -11.29
N PRO A 33 25.06 3.82 -11.96
CA PRO A 33 24.35 4.97 -12.51
C PRO A 33 23.15 4.48 -13.33
N CYS A 34 21.94 4.86 -12.91
CA CYS A 34 20.73 4.46 -13.61
C CYS A 34 20.87 4.86 -15.07
N PRO A 35 20.56 3.97 -16.03
CA PRO A 35 20.57 4.34 -17.43
C PRO A 35 19.64 5.53 -17.64
N ALA A 36 19.98 6.40 -18.60
CA ALA A 36 19.15 7.55 -18.92
C ALA A 36 17.71 7.12 -19.17
N ALA A 37 16.75 7.85 -18.60
CA ALA A 37 15.34 7.53 -18.75
C ALA A 37 14.95 7.52 -20.24
N PRO A 38 14.12 6.57 -20.68
CA PRO A 38 13.68 6.52 -22.07
C PRO A 38 12.90 7.80 -22.45
N PRO A 39 12.94 8.21 -23.72
CA PRO A 39 12.25 9.41 -24.18
C PRO A 39 10.74 9.29 -23.94
N ARG A 40 10.13 10.36 -23.39
CA ARG A 40 8.68 10.40 -23.16
C ARG A 40 7.96 10.23 -24.49
N LYS A 41 7.10 9.20 -24.59
CA LYS A 41 6.17 9.06 -25.71
C LYS A 41 5.31 10.33 -25.79
N LYS A 42 5.11 10.84 -27.00
CA LYS A 42 4.16 11.95 -27.22
C LYS A 42 2.80 11.51 -26.68
N ALA A 43 2.12 12.42 -25.98
CA ALA A 43 0.77 12.17 -25.52
C ALA A 43 -0.08 11.88 -26.75
N VAL A 44 -0.46 10.61 -26.93
CA VAL A 44 -1.57 10.28 -27.81
C VAL A 44 -2.78 10.89 -27.13
N PRO A 45 -3.58 11.74 -27.80
CA PRO A 45 -4.85 12.18 -27.24
C PRO A 45 -5.71 10.93 -27.11
N LEU A 46 -5.65 10.29 -25.93
CA LEU A 46 -6.59 9.27 -25.54
C LEU A 46 -7.93 9.99 -25.47
N PRO A 47 -8.89 9.67 -26.34
CA PRO A 47 -10.15 10.38 -26.33
C PRO A 47 -10.89 10.18 -25.00
N GLU A 48 -10.51 9.16 -24.21
CA GLU A 48 -11.04 8.87 -22.86
C GLU A 48 -10.52 9.82 -21.77
N LEU A 49 -9.28 10.34 -21.86
CA LEU A 49 -8.58 10.98 -20.72
C LEU A 49 -8.44 12.50 -20.87
N GLY A 50 -9.36 13.14 -21.60
CA GLY A 50 -9.48 14.60 -21.58
C GLY A 50 -8.37 15.33 -22.32
N GLY A 51 -8.36 15.19 -23.65
CA GLY A 51 -7.56 16.02 -24.54
C GLY A 51 -8.30 16.27 -25.84
N GLY A 52 -9.15 17.29 -25.90
CA GLY A 52 -9.62 17.87 -27.16
C GLY A 52 -11.12 17.95 -27.36
N ARG A 53 -11.92 16.97 -26.93
CA ARG A 53 -13.40 17.07 -26.90
C ARG A 53 -13.92 16.25 -25.73
N ARG A 54 -14.74 16.85 -24.86
CA ARG A 54 -15.44 16.09 -23.81
C ARG A 54 -16.29 15.02 -24.51
N ARG A 55 -16.10 13.75 -24.18
CA ARG A 55 -16.98 12.70 -24.68
C ARG A 55 -18.40 12.97 -24.21
N GLN A 56 -19.36 12.82 -25.11
CA GLN A 56 -20.76 12.86 -24.71
C GLN A 56 -21.03 11.67 -23.78
N PRO A 57 -21.96 11.81 -22.81
CA PRO A 57 -22.44 10.69 -22.01
C PRO A 57 -22.84 9.50 -22.90
N PRO A 58 -22.75 8.25 -22.40
CA PRO A 58 -23.28 7.09 -23.09
C PRO A 58 -24.74 7.32 -23.50
N LYS A 59 -25.15 6.80 -24.66
CA LYS A 59 -26.51 6.99 -25.21
C LYS A 59 -27.63 6.55 -24.25
N GLY A 60 -27.36 5.55 -23.42
CA GLY A 60 -28.28 5.03 -22.39
C GLY A 60 -28.11 5.65 -21.01
N GLY A 61 -27.35 6.74 -20.89
CA GLY A 61 -26.94 7.29 -19.60
C GLY A 61 -25.89 6.42 -18.91
N TYR A 62 -25.41 6.90 -17.77
CA TYR A 62 -24.56 6.11 -16.88
C TYR A 62 -25.43 5.19 -16.03
N PHE A 63 -24.80 4.20 -15.39
CA PHE A 63 -25.44 3.36 -14.38
C PHE A 63 -26.24 4.21 -13.40
N GLN A 64 -27.53 3.92 -13.30
CA GLN A 64 -28.42 4.51 -12.30
C GLN A 64 -28.47 3.52 -11.13
N PRO A 65 -27.75 3.79 -10.02
CA PRO A 65 -27.82 2.92 -8.86
C PRO A 65 -29.24 2.91 -8.30
N PRO A 66 -29.69 1.77 -7.74
CA PRO A 66 -30.92 1.73 -6.97
C PRO A 66 -30.81 2.65 -5.74
N ASP A 67 -31.96 3.04 -5.20
CA ASP A 67 -32.02 3.81 -3.96
C ASP A 67 -31.32 3.06 -2.81
N LEU A 68 -30.43 3.77 -2.10
CA LEU A 68 -29.62 3.18 -1.04
C LEU A 68 -30.46 2.86 0.19
N GLU A 69 -31.47 3.67 0.51
CA GLU A 69 -32.29 3.43 1.69
C GLU A 69 -33.11 2.15 1.57
N SER A 70 -33.55 1.83 0.36
CA SER A 70 -34.20 0.56 0.04
C SER A 70 -33.34 -0.67 0.42
N LEU A 71 -32.00 -0.56 0.43
CA LEU A 71 -31.11 -1.65 0.84
C LEU A 71 -31.09 -1.86 2.36
N PHE A 72 -31.33 -0.81 3.14
CA PHE A 72 -31.23 -0.85 4.60
C PHE A 72 -32.58 -1.05 5.29
N VAL A 73 -33.70 -0.77 4.63
CA VAL A 73 -35.07 -0.95 5.20
C VAL A 73 -35.36 -2.41 5.56
N LEU A 74 -34.76 -3.39 4.86
CA LEU A 74 -34.98 -4.81 5.09
C LEU A 74 -34.03 -5.41 6.15
N ALA A 75 -33.00 -4.68 6.57
CA ALA A 75 -32.00 -5.18 7.50
C ALA A 75 -32.31 -4.68 8.93
N PRO A 76 -32.42 -5.59 9.93
CA PRO A 76 -32.49 -5.16 11.32
C PRO A 76 -31.27 -4.30 11.70
N PRO A 77 -31.44 -3.24 12.51
CA PRO A 77 -30.33 -2.42 12.97
C PRO A 77 -29.25 -3.29 13.60
N ARG A 78 -28.02 -3.25 13.05
CA ARG A 78 -26.88 -3.92 13.68
C ARG A 78 -26.63 -3.22 15.01
N ARG A 79 -26.77 -3.95 16.12
CA ARG A 79 -26.40 -3.42 17.44
C ARG A 79 -24.91 -3.07 17.38
N HIS A 80 -24.59 -1.78 17.44
CA HIS A 80 -23.22 -1.34 17.66
C HIS A 80 -22.79 -1.87 19.03
N ALA A 81 -21.71 -2.66 19.09
CA ALA A 81 -21.07 -2.96 20.35
C ALA A 81 -20.56 -1.63 20.92
N ALA A 82 -21.22 -1.13 21.96
CA ALA A 82 -20.75 0.03 22.69
C ALA A 82 -19.45 -0.35 23.41
N SER A 83 -18.32 -0.15 22.74
CA SER A 83 -17.03 -0.08 23.41
C SER A 83 -16.93 1.28 24.09
N SER A 84 -17.53 1.39 25.27
CA SER A 84 -17.22 2.48 26.20
C SER A 84 -16.09 2.00 27.09
N CYS A 85 -14.85 2.36 26.74
CA CYS A 85 -13.73 2.28 27.68
C CYS A 85 -13.91 3.40 28.70
N ALA A 86 -13.95 3.05 29.98
CA ALA A 86 -13.82 3.97 31.10
C ALA A 86 -12.35 4.29 31.37
#